data_AF-I7AQ00-F1
#
_entry.id   AF-I7AQ00-F1
#
_cell.length_a   1.000
_cell.length_b   1.000
_cell.length_c   1.000
_cell.angle_alpha   90.00
_cell.angle_beta   90.00
_cell.angle_gamma   90.00
#
_symmetry.space_group_name_H-M   'P 1'
#
loop_
_entity.id
_entity.type
_entity.pdbx_description
1 polymer ?
#
loop_
_entity_poly.entity_id
_entity_poly.type
_entity_poly.pdbx_seq_one_letter_code
_entity_poly.pdbx_strand_id
1 'polypeptide(L)'
;MSTKVELYMEIGTVITDHEYHTRYILKKLLGRGAYAQCYLAEIENGEQYAMKVVRLKDIKSRKVHEKLESEISIHSKLDNPNIVKMYRSFRNEEYVFMVLELCERGALDALLKRNGKLKERHVARFVKQTVEGLMYLHDSVNVVHRDLKLGNLFLDSKFNVKIGDFGLSAVIKDGEKKITMCGTPNYIAPEVLFGKASGHSFEADIWSLGVIIYTLLVGVPPFQKKNVEDIYKMIKLNNYIFPENCDLSSEAIDLITQILNTNPLERPTLEHILGHKFLSRKEHFLMRIYRNLMINKTQEGVIDTDYVLFSIPVTKLRGIGYVLKSGVYGIYFSDHRNLMLKPNKKSVIYLSSAMESGKRVFYKEEHLVEKIPGEILESYKGLQYFIRTFDNGFSFLDVEPCFIVKIRKIDCGFLFVMADSTIVFDFVDGWRVVLSRCGERVSCYNGLGLASFNQEIRMKCIRILKNCLGCE
;
A
#
# COMPACT_ATOMS: atom_id res chain seq x y z
N MET A 1 27.80 13.16 30.80
CA MET A 1 27.45 12.29 31.94
C MET A 1 26.05 11.74 31.70
N SER A 2 25.92 10.42 31.50
CA SER A 2 24.62 9.77 31.35
C SER A 2 23.91 9.83 32.70
N THR A 3 22.86 10.63 32.81
CA THR A 3 21.97 10.63 33.97
C THR A 3 21.39 9.22 34.08
N LYS A 4 21.79 8.49 35.14
CA LYS A 4 21.14 7.22 35.51
C LYS A 4 19.65 7.48 35.55
N VAL A 5 18.93 6.71 34.77
CA VAL A 5 17.49 6.84 34.68
C VAL A 5 16.89 6.17 35.91
N GLU A 6 16.08 6.92 36.65
CA GLU A 6 15.24 6.34 37.68
C GLU A 6 14.06 5.58 37.05
N LEU A 7 14.11 4.26 37.13
CA LEU A 7 12.98 3.42 36.77
C LEU A 7 11.91 3.53 37.86
N TYR A 8 10.64 3.55 37.47
CA TYR A 8 9.54 3.43 38.42
C TYR A 8 9.57 2.09 39.14
N MET A 9 9.98 1.03 38.43
CA MET A 9 10.06 -0.34 38.92
C MET A 9 11.28 -1.01 38.29
N GLU A 10 12.00 -1.82 39.07
CA GLU A 10 13.15 -2.57 38.57
C GLU A 10 12.74 -3.64 37.54
N ILE A 11 13.63 -3.94 36.60
CA ILE A 11 13.45 -5.06 35.68
C ILE A 11 13.49 -6.37 36.47
N GLY A 12 12.55 -7.26 36.22
CA GLY A 12 12.30 -8.48 37.00
C GLY A 12 11.17 -8.33 38.02
N THR A 13 10.71 -7.11 38.30
CA THR A 13 9.55 -6.88 39.17
C THR A 13 8.33 -7.63 38.64
N VAL A 14 7.61 -8.30 39.55
CA VAL A 14 6.36 -8.99 39.24
C VAL A 14 5.18 -8.12 39.64
N ILE A 15 4.36 -7.74 38.68
CA ILE A 15 3.11 -7.01 38.89
C ILE A 15 1.96 -8.02 38.85
N THR A 16 1.12 -8.02 39.88
CA THR A 16 -0.01 -8.95 39.98
C THR A 16 -1.32 -8.20 39.77
N ASP A 17 -2.09 -8.67 38.80
CA ASP A 17 -3.50 -8.31 38.64
C ASP A 17 -4.34 -9.28 39.46
N HIS A 18 -4.87 -8.81 40.59
CA HIS A 18 -5.63 -9.63 41.53
C HIS A 18 -7.01 -10.03 41.02
N GLU A 19 -7.60 -9.24 40.10
CA GLU A 19 -8.92 -9.56 39.54
C GLU A 19 -8.81 -10.79 38.62
N TYR A 20 -7.81 -10.79 37.74
CA TYR A 20 -7.60 -11.86 36.76
C TYR A 20 -6.54 -12.89 37.17
N HIS A 21 -6.03 -12.79 38.40
CA HIS A 21 -5.01 -13.70 38.95
C HIS A 21 -3.79 -13.86 38.03
N THR A 22 -3.42 -12.79 37.32
CA THR A 22 -2.37 -12.81 36.29
C THR A 22 -1.12 -12.09 36.79
N ARG A 23 0.04 -12.70 36.59
CA ARG A 23 1.35 -12.17 37.00
C ARG A 23 2.15 -11.72 35.78
N TYR A 24 2.60 -10.48 35.80
CA TYR A 24 3.39 -9.84 34.75
C TYR A 24 4.81 -9.58 35.23
N ILE A 25 5.79 -10.18 34.56
CA ILE A 25 7.21 -9.96 34.84
C ILE A 25 7.71 -8.84 33.92
N LEU A 26 8.20 -7.74 34.50
CA LEU A 26 8.77 -6.64 33.72
C LEU A 26 10.13 -7.06 33.15
N LYS A 27 10.27 -7.08 31.82
CA LYS A 27 11.48 -7.54 31.13
C LYS A 27 12.38 -6.41 30.64
N LYS A 28 11.79 -5.30 30.20
CA LYS A 28 12.55 -4.19 29.58
C LYS A 28 11.75 -2.89 29.62
N LEU A 29 12.43 -1.75 29.77
CA LEU A 29 11.81 -0.44 29.53
C LEU A 29 11.67 -0.18 28.02
N LEU A 30 10.46 0.10 27.55
CA LEU A 30 10.15 0.44 26.15
C LEU A 30 10.20 1.95 25.89
N GLY A 31 9.73 2.77 26.84
CA GLY A 31 9.62 4.22 26.64
C GLY A 31 9.21 4.98 27.89
N ARG A 32 9.21 6.31 27.79
CA ARG A 32 8.80 7.23 28.87
C ARG A 32 7.92 8.33 28.33
N GLY A 33 6.90 8.68 29.10
CA GLY A 33 6.11 9.89 28.97
C GLY A 33 6.31 10.79 30.20
N ALA A 34 5.55 11.89 30.26
CA ALA A 34 5.65 12.86 31.34
C ALA A 34 5.31 12.27 32.72
N TYR A 35 4.34 11.34 32.78
CA TYR A 35 3.84 10.72 34.02
C TYR A 35 3.83 9.19 33.95
N ALA A 36 4.40 8.61 32.89
CA ALA A 36 4.26 7.20 32.56
C ALA A 36 5.58 6.58 32.13
N GLN A 37 5.77 5.32 32.46
CA GLN A 37 6.84 4.49 31.92
C GLN A 37 6.22 3.24 31.30
N CYS A 38 6.62 2.91 30.07
CA CYS A 38 6.14 1.74 29.36
C CYS A 38 7.17 0.63 29.44
N TYR A 39 6.75 -0.57 29.84
CA TYR A 39 7.60 -1.76 29.99
C TYR A 39 7.12 -2.88 29.07
N LEU A 40 8.06 -3.71 28.61
CA LEU A 40 7.77 -5.05 28.11
C LEU A 40 7.44 -5.90 29.32
N ALA A 41 6.23 -6.46 29.34
CA ALA A 41 5.75 -7.36 30.38
C ALA A 41 5.50 -8.74 29.77
N GLU A 42 5.87 -9.80 30.49
CA GLU A 42 5.67 -11.18 30.05
C GLU A 42 4.94 -11.96 31.15
N ILE A 43 3.97 -12.78 30.77
CA ILE A 43 3.26 -13.66 31.70
C ILE A 43 3.84 -15.09 31.65
N GLU A 44 3.39 -15.97 32.54
CA GLU A 44 3.99 -17.31 32.73
C GLU A 44 4.00 -18.19 31.45
N ASN A 45 3.03 -18.04 30.55
CA ASN A 45 2.98 -18.80 29.30
C ASN A 45 3.89 -18.24 28.18
N GLY A 46 4.66 -17.18 28.46
CA GLY A 46 5.55 -16.52 27.51
C GLY A 46 4.91 -15.44 26.63
N GLU A 47 3.60 -15.17 26.78
CA GLU A 47 2.96 -14.06 26.07
C GLU A 47 3.47 -12.71 26.56
N GLN A 48 3.65 -11.79 25.61
CA GLN A 48 4.26 -10.49 25.85
C GLN A 48 3.31 -9.33 25.57
N TYR A 49 3.40 -8.31 26.41
CA TYR A 49 2.54 -7.15 26.44
C TYR A 49 3.35 -5.86 26.62
N ALA A 50 2.78 -4.73 26.22
CA ALA A 50 3.28 -3.42 26.61
C ALA A 50 2.51 -2.95 27.85
N MET A 51 3.19 -2.80 28.99
CA MET A 51 2.59 -2.32 30.23
C MET A 51 2.93 -0.85 30.44
N LYS A 52 1.94 0.04 30.30
CA LYS A 52 2.07 1.46 30.64
C LYS A 52 1.78 1.64 32.13
N VAL A 53 2.77 2.11 32.87
CA VAL A 53 2.72 2.32 34.32
C VAL A 53 2.71 3.81 34.60
N VAL A 54 1.66 4.30 35.24
CA VAL A 54 1.47 5.71 35.60
C VAL A 54 1.59 5.86 37.10
N ARG A 55 2.41 6.80 37.57
CA ARG A 55 2.67 7.03 38.99
C ARG A 55 1.72 8.10 39.53
N LEU A 56 0.78 7.73 40.40
CA LEU A 56 -0.29 8.61 40.88
C LEU A 56 0.23 9.81 41.68
N LYS A 57 1.27 9.62 42.49
CA LYS A 57 1.89 10.70 43.29
C LYS A 57 2.48 11.85 42.45
N ASP A 58 2.84 11.59 41.19
CA ASP A 58 3.37 12.61 40.28
C ASP A 58 2.24 13.49 39.69
N ILE A 59 0.98 13.04 39.83
CA ILE A 59 -0.21 13.73 39.33
C ILE A 59 -0.80 14.61 40.44
N LYS A 60 -0.35 15.88 40.50
CA LYS A 60 -0.87 16.86 41.46
C LYS A 60 -2.14 17.59 40.99
N SER A 61 -2.39 17.61 39.69
CA SER A 61 -3.49 18.37 39.10
C SER A 61 -4.70 17.47 38.87
N ARG A 62 -5.87 17.88 39.41
CA ARG A 62 -7.17 17.24 39.13
C ARG A 62 -7.43 17.08 37.63
N LYS A 63 -7.06 18.07 36.81
CA LYS A 63 -7.23 18.01 35.35
C LYS A 63 -6.39 16.91 34.70
N VAL A 64 -5.20 16.63 35.22
CA VAL A 64 -4.34 15.54 34.70
C VAL A 64 -4.88 14.18 35.13
N HIS A 65 -5.41 14.09 36.37
CA HIS A 65 -6.10 12.90 36.83
C HIS A 65 -7.35 12.59 36.00
N GLU A 66 -8.19 13.59 35.71
CA GLU A 66 -9.37 13.44 34.84
C GLU A 66 -9.00 12.99 33.42
N LYS A 67 -7.84 13.45 32.89
CA LYS A 67 -7.31 12.97 31.59
C LYS A 67 -6.91 11.50 31.64
N LEU A 68 -6.27 11.04 32.70
CA LEU A 68 -5.90 9.63 32.88
C LEU A 68 -7.15 8.74 32.91
N GLU A 69 -8.16 9.11 33.71
CA GLU A 69 -9.42 8.35 33.76
C GLU A 69 -10.14 8.36 32.40
N SER A 70 -10.11 9.49 31.69
CA SER A 70 -10.67 9.58 30.34
C SER A 70 -9.92 8.70 29.34
N GLU A 71 -8.59 8.64 29.41
CA GLU A 71 -7.76 7.76 28.56
C GLU A 71 -8.18 6.30 28.74
N ILE A 72 -8.23 5.83 30.00
CA ILE A 72 -8.62 4.45 30.34
C ILE A 72 -10.06 4.17 29.88
N SER A 73 -10.99 5.09 30.16
CA SER A 73 -12.40 4.93 29.81
C SER A 73 -12.64 4.90 28.30
N ILE A 74 -11.88 5.66 27.50
CA ILE A 74 -12.01 5.65 26.05
C ILE A 74 -11.35 4.39 25.51
N HIS A 75 -10.08 4.16 25.84
CA HIS A 75 -9.25 3.10 25.25
C HIS A 75 -9.79 1.69 25.56
N SER A 76 -10.38 1.47 26.74
CA SER A 76 -10.99 0.18 27.11
C SER A 76 -12.15 -0.26 26.22
N LYS A 77 -12.78 0.68 25.51
CA LYS A 77 -13.94 0.42 24.66
C LYS A 77 -13.58 0.26 23.19
N LEU A 78 -12.30 0.45 22.84
CA LEU A 78 -11.83 0.39 21.47
C LEU A 78 -11.41 -1.04 21.11
N ASP A 79 -11.97 -1.58 20.03
CA ASP A 79 -11.60 -2.88 19.48
C ASP A 79 -11.61 -2.82 17.96
N ASN A 80 -10.42 -2.65 17.38
CA ASN A 80 -10.23 -2.56 15.93
C ASN A 80 -8.80 -2.99 15.56
N PRO A 81 -8.60 -3.67 14.41
CA PRO A 81 -7.28 -4.15 13.99
C PRO A 81 -6.20 -3.07 13.88
N ASN A 82 -6.58 -1.81 13.63
CA ASN A 82 -5.67 -0.67 13.47
C ASN A 82 -5.58 0.24 14.69
N ILE A 83 -6.12 -0.19 15.83
CA ILE A 83 -5.99 0.47 17.13
C ILE A 83 -5.17 -0.45 18.04
N VAL A 84 -4.24 0.11 18.82
CA VAL A 84 -3.54 -0.64 19.88
C VAL A 84 -4.59 -1.19 20.84
N LYS A 85 -4.66 -2.50 21.03
CA LYS A 85 -5.64 -3.07 21.97
C LYS A 85 -5.26 -2.75 23.42
N MET A 86 -6.20 -2.30 24.24
CA MET A 86 -6.07 -2.34 25.69
C MET A 86 -6.75 -3.61 26.20
N TYR A 87 -5.96 -4.55 26.74
CA TYR A 87 -6.50 -5.79 27.27
C TYR A 87 -7.17 -5.59 28.61
N ARG A 88 -6.55 -4.79 29.48
CA ARG A 88 -7.05 -4.48 30.82
C ARG A 88 -6.33 -3.28 31.42
N SER A 89 -6.91 -2.74 32.49
CA SER A 89 -6.29 -1.75 33.35
C SER A 89 -6.62 -2.03 34.80
N PHE A 90 -5.65 -1.89 35.70
CA PHE A 90 -5.82 -2.06 37.14
C PHE A 90 -4.95 -1.05 37.89
N ARG A 91 -5.15 -0.91 39.20
CA ARG A 91 -4.43 0.09 40.01
C ARG A 91 -4.17 -0.39 41.42
N ASN A 92 -3.15 0.17 42.06
CA ASN A 92 -2.93 0.09 43.50
C ASN A 92 -2.85 1.53 44.07
N GLU A 93 -2.42 1.67 45.32
CA GLU A 93 -2.33 2.98 45.99
C GLU A 93 -1.35 3.95 45.30
N GLU A 94 -0.33 3.43 44.60
CA GLU A 94 0.74 4.26 44.03
C GLU A 94 0.69 4.37 42.50
N TYR A 95 0.14 3.37 41.80
CA TYR A 95 0.26 3.21 40.36
C TYR A 95 -1.03 2.78 39.68
N VAL A 96 -1.16 3.23 38.44
CA VAL A 96 -2.12 2.69 37.47
C VAL A 96 -1.36 1.92 36.40
N PHE A 97 -1.84 0.73 36.08
CA PHE A 97 -1.27 -0.19 35.12
C PHE A 97 -2.25 -0.38 33.96
N MET A 98 -1.78 -0.17 32.74
CA MET A 98 -2.53 -0.45 31.51
C MET A 98 -1.78 -1.52 30.72
N VAL A 99 -2.43 -2.66 30.46
CA VAL A 99 -1.87 -3.76 29.67
C VAL A 99 -2.32 -3.59 28.23
N LEU A 100 -1.36 -3.31 27.35
CA LEU A 100 -1.58 -2.95 25.96
C LEU A 100 -0.97 -3.99 25.02
N GLU A 101 -1.47 -4.01 23.79
CA GLU A 101 -0.86 -4.72 22.66
C GLU A 101 0.60 -4.30 22.47
N LEU A 102 1.50 -5.29 22.45
CA LEU A 102 2.89 -5.06 22.15
C LEU A 102 3.07 -4.89 20.64
N CYS A 103 3.56 -3.74 20.22
CA CYS A 103 3.95 -3.47 18.84
C CYS A 103 5.47 -3.62 18.67
N GLU A 104 5.92 -4.78 18.18
CA GLU A 104 7.31 -5.22 18.23
C GLU A 104 8.25 -4.40 17.34
N ARG A 105 7.72 -3.70 16.33
CA ARG A 105 8.50 -2.85 15.43
C ARG A 105 8.58 -1.40 15.93
N GLY A 106 7.95 -1.08 17.05
CA GLY A 106 7.94 0.26 17.64
C GLY A 106 7.08 1.24 16.84
N ALA A 107 7.28 2.54 17.07
CA ALA A 107 6.56 3.61 16.39
C ALA A 107 7.17 4.00 15.05
N LEU A 108 6.36 4.62 14.18
CA LEU A 108 6.76 5.03 12.84
C LEU A 108 7.86 6.12 12.84
N ASP A 109 8.00 6.90 13.90
CA ASP A 109 9.07 7.89 14.04
C ASP A 109 10.45 7.23 14.11
N ALA A 110 10.58 6.12 14.84
CA ALA A 110 11.80 5.34 14.93
C ALA A 110 12.14 4.68 13.58
N LEU A 111 11.11 4.22 12.84
CA LEU A 111 11.30 3.70 11.48
C LEU A 111 11.79 4.81 10.54
N LEU A 112 11.13 5.97 10.55
CA LEU A 112 11.52 7.11 9.72
C LEU A 112 12.95 7.57 10.03
N LYS A 113 13.32 7.68 11.31
CA LYS A 113 14.67 8.08 11.73
C LYS A 113 15.77 7.15 11.19
N ARG A 114 15.50 5.85 11.05
CA ARG A 114 16.45 4.88 10.49
C ARG A 114 16.59 5.00 8.97
N ASN A 115 15.54 5.47 8.28
CA ASN A 115 15.46 5.46 6.83
C ASN A 115 15.60 6.85 6.19
N GLY A 116 15.47 7.93 6.95
CA GLY A 116 15.39 9.32 6.46
C GLY A 116 14.04 9.62 5.83
N LYS A 117 13.65 8.88 4.79
CA LYS A 117 12.35 8.94 4.11
C LYS A 117 11.89 7.55 3.67
N LEU A 118 10.60 7.38 3.41
CA LEU A 118 10.01 6.12 2.97
C LEU A 118 9.50 6.19 1.53
N LYS A 119 9.54 5.04 0.84
CA LYS A 119 8.98 4.90 -0.51
C LYS A 119 7.45 4.98 -0.48
N GLU A 120 6.85 5.62 -1.49
CA GLU A 120 5.40 5.83 -1.62
C GLU A 120 4.58 4.57 -1.36
N ARG A 121 4.99 3.41 -1.90
CA ARG A 121 4.29 2.14 -1.69
C ARG A 121 4.12 1.74 -0.23
N HIS A 122 5.11 2.04 0.61
CA HIS A 122 5.06 1.73 2.04
C HIS A 122 4.20 2.76 2.76
N VAL A 123 4.35 4.03 2.41
CA VAL A 123 3.52 5.12 2.94
C VAL A 123 2.05 4.87 2.63
N ALA A 124 1.70 4.54 1.39
CA ALA A 124 0.33 4.22 1.01
C ALA A 124 -0.27 3.09 1.86
N ARG A 125 0.49 2.03 2.16
CA ARG A 125 0.03 0.95 3.06
C ARG A 125 -0.22 1.45 4.48
N PHE A 126 0.70 2.24 5.05
CA PHE A 126 0.55 2.78 6.40
C PHE A 126 -0.61 3.77 6.51
N VAL A 127 -0.76 4.63 5.50
CA VAL A 127 -1.84 5.61 5.41
C VAL A 127 -3.18 4.92 5.31
N LYS A 128 -3.31 3.90 4.46
CA LYS A 128 -4.53 3.10 4.35
C LYS A 128 -4.99 2.57 5.71
N GLN A 129 -4.08 1.92 6.43
CA GLN A 129 -4.36 1.35 7.76
C GLN A 129 -4.64 2.43 8.82
N THR A 130 -3.98 3.59 8.72
CA THR A 130 -4.25 4.73 9.61
C THR A 130 -5.65 5.31 9.35
N VAL A 131 -6.05 5.43 8.08
CA VAL A 131 -7.39 5.88 7.68
C VAL A 131 -8.46 4.90 8.15
N GLU A 132 -8.25 3.60 7.98
CA GLU A 132 -9.15 2.55 8.49
C GLU A 132 -9.34 2.65 10.02
N GLY A 133 -8.25 2.90 10.77
CA GLY A 133 -8.33 3.14 12.22
C GLY A 133 -9.05 4.44 12.59
N LEU A 134 -8.81 5.53 11.85
CA LEU A 134 -9.50 6.80 12.07
C LEU A 134 -10.99 6.72 11.75
N MET A 135 -11.39 6.01 10.69
CA MET A 135 -12.80 5.79 10.35
C MET A 135 -13.51 5.05 11.49
N TYR A 136 -12.87 4.04 12.07
CA TYR A 136 -13.41 3.39 13.26
C TYR A 136 -13.60 4.38 14.43
N LEU A 137 -12.58 5.19 14.73
CA LEU A 137 -12.66 6.18 15.82
C LEU A 137 -13.76 7.21 15.57
N HIS A 138 -13.81 7.79 14.37
CA HIS A 138 -14.69 8.90 14.02
C HIS A 138 -16.12 8.41 13.81
N ASP A 139 -16.31 7.39 12.96
CA ASP A 139 -17.63 7.01 12.47
C ASP A 139 -18.31 5.98 13.38
N SER A 140 -17.53 5.06 13.99
CA SER A 140 -18.11 3.96 14.78
C SER A 140 -18.27 4.27 16.27
N VAL A 141 -17.35 5.07 16.85
CA VAL A 141 -17.35 5.34 18.30
C VAL A 141 -17.32 6.82 18.67
N ASN A 142 -17.36 7.73 17.67
CA ASN A 142 -17.44 9.18 17.86
C ASN A 142 -16.31 9.78 18.73
N VAL A 143 -15.09 9.27 18.53
CA VAL A 143 -13.86 9.67 19.24
C VAL A 143 -12.93 10.43 18.30
N VAL A 144 -12.40 11.56 18.76
CA VAL A 144 -11.29 12.27 18.10
C VAL A 144 -9.99 11.97 18.83
N HIS A 145 -8.92 11.69 18.09
CA HIS A 145 -7.61 11.36 18.66
C HIS A 145 -6.88 12.59 19.24
N ARG A 146 -6.83 13.71 18.50
CA ARG A 146 -6.23 15.03 18.84
C ARG A 146 -4.71 15.12 19.03
N ASP A 147 -3.99 13.99 19.08
CA ASP A 147 -2.51 13.98 19.06
C ASP A 147 -1.95 12.94 18.08
N LEU A 148 -2.52 12.89 16.88
CA LEU A 148 -2.05 11.97 15.85
C LEU A 148 -0.67 12.43 15.35
N LYS A 149 0.34 11.56 15.52
CA LYS A 149 1.73 11.81 15.12
C LYS A 149 2.46 10.49 14.89
N LEU A 150 3.63 10.54 14.25
CA LEU A 150 4.44 9.34 13.98
C LEU A 150 4.79 8.52 15.23
N GLY A 151 5.02 9.18 16.37
CA GLY A 151 5.30 8.51 17.65
C GLY A 151 4.11 7.76 18.27
N ASN A 152 2.89 8.02 17.77
CA ASN A 152 1.64 7.40 18.24
C ASN A 152 1.07 6.40 17.22
N LEU A 153 1.78 6.17 16.11
CA LEU A 153 1.49 5.14 15.12
C LEU A 153 2.51 4.02 15.27
N PHE A 154 2.08 2.92 15.89
CA PHE A 154 2.92 1.76 16.18
C PHE A 154 2.80 0.70 15.09
N LEU A 155 3.78 -0.20 15.04
CA LEU A 155 3.86 -1.27 14.07
C LEU A 155 3.98 -2.63 14.76
N ASP A 156 3.07 -3.55 14.42
CA ASP A 156 3.15 -4.96 14.83
C ASP A 156 4.28 -5.71 14.10
N SER A 157 4.51 -6.98 14.47
CA SER A 157 5.51 -7.86 13.86
C SER A 157 5.43 -7.98 12.34
N LYS A 158 4.25 -7.75 11.74
CA LYS A 158 3.92 -7.81 10.30
C LYS A 158 3.89 -6.44 9.62
N PHE A 159 4.32 -5.38 10.32
CA PHE A 159 4.29 -3.99 9.87
C PHE A 159 2.87 -3.48 9.56
N ASN A 160 1.89 -3.90 10.36
CA ASN A 160 0.57 -3.27 10.35
C ASN A 160 0.52 -2.11 11.34
N VAL A 161 -0.13 -1.02 10.95
CA VAL A 161 -0.28 0.18 11.78
C VAL A 161 -1.29 -0.05 12.89
N LYS A 162 -0.93 0.41 14.10
CA LYS A 162 -1.73 0.47 15.31
C LYS A 162 -1.70 1.89 15.88
N ILE A 163 -2.83 2.60 15.85
CA ILE A 163 -2.97 3.93 16.47
C ILE A 163 -3.04 3.73 17.99
N GLY A 164 -2.22 4.46 18.74
CA GLY A 164 -2.19 4.40 20.20
C GLY A 164 -2.01 5.78 20.84
N ASP A 165 -1.94 5.78 22.18
CA ASP A 165 -1.84 6.97 23.04
C ASP A 165 -3.07 7.91 22.98
N PHE A 166 -4.14 7.48 23.66
CA PHE A 166 -5.42 8.18 23.73
C PHE A 166 -5.48 9.24 24.84
N GLY A 167 -4.34 9.65 25.41
CA GLY A 167 -4.28 10.58 26.56
C GLY A 167 -4.80 12.00 26.28
N LEU A 168 -4.90 12.36 24.99
CA LEU A 168 -5.54 13.60 24.53
C LEU A 168 -6.84 13.34 23.79
N SER A 169 -7.34 12.12 23.68
CA SER A 169 -8.56 11.84 22.94
C SER A 169 -9.82 12.35 23.66
N ALA A 170 -10.91 12.50 22.92
CA ALA A 170 -12.20 12.90 23.47
C ALA A 170 -13.36 12.31 22.67
N VAL A 171 -14.41 11.92 23.40
CA VAL A 171 -15.72 11.61 22.79
C VAL A 171 -16.39 12.92 22.42
N ILE A 172 -16.86 13.02 21.18
CA ILE A 172 -17.70 14.13 20.73
C ILE A 172 -19.15 13.78 21.11
N LYS A 173 -19.85 14.71 21.76
CA LYS A 173 -21.29 14.59 21.98
C LYS A 173 -22.01 15.51 21.00
N ASP A 174 -23.24 15.18 20.64
CA ASP A 174 -24.03 16.00 19.72
C ASP A 174 -24.12 17.46 20.21
N GLY A 175 -23.67 18.39 19.37
CA GLY A 175 -23.60 19.82 19.69
C GLY A 175 -22.43 20.26 20.59
N GLU A 176 -21.61 19.36 21.14
CA GLU A 176 -20.42 19.71 21.93
C GLU A 176 -19.21 20.04 21.05
N LYS A 177 -18.51 21.11 21.41
CA LYS A 177 -17.25 21.56 20.79
C LYS A 177 -16.10 21.42 21.79
N LYS A 178 -15.00 20.78 21.40
CA LYS A 178 -13.79 20.68 22.24
C LYS A 178 -12.71 21.62 21.68
N ILE A 179 -12.36 22.66 22.45
CA ILE A 179 -11.57 23.83 21.98
C ILE A 179 -10.19 23.89 22.67
N THR A 180 -9.78 22.86 23.39
CA THR A 180 -8.51 22.91 24.12
C THR A 180 -7.32 22.80 23.16
N MET A 181 -6.50 23.84 23.09
CA MET A 181 -5.20 23.80 22.40
C MET A 181 -4.32 22.71 23.05
N CYS A 182 -4.16 21.59 22.35
CA CYS A 182 -3.38 20.45 22.77
C CYS A 182 -2.81 19.73 21.53
N GLY A 183 -1.81 18.89 21.75
CA GLY A 183 -1.10 18.17 20.69
C GLY A 183 0.33 18.66 20.46
N THR A 184 1.00 18.01 19.53
CA THR A 184 2.41 18.29 19.20
C THR A 184 2.52 19.40 18.15
N PRO A 185 3.25 20.52 18.39
CA PRO A 185 3.18 21.74 17.58
C PRO A 185 3.23 21.58 16.05
N ASN A 186 4.05 20.66 15.53
CA ASN A 186 4.19 20.42 14.09
C ASN A 186 2.95 19.80 13.42
N TYR A 187 2.06 19.19 14.20
CA TYR A 187 0.89 18.43 13.72
C TYR A 187 -0.43 19.15 14.00
N ILE A 188 -0.41 20.26 14.75
CA ILE A 188 -1.63 20.97 15.13
C ILE A 188 -2.23 21.67 13.90
N ALA A 189 -3.55 21.54 13.73
CA ALA A 189 -4.29 22.14 12.63
C ALA A 189 -4.52 23.66 12.82
N PRO A 190 -4.63 24.45 11.72
CA PRO A 190 -4.81 25.90 11.78
C PRO A 190 -6.02 26.33 12.61
N GLU A 191 -7.15 25.63 12.51
CA GLU A 191 -8.38 25.92 13.24
C GLU A 191 -8.26 25.68 14.75
N VAL A 192 -7.36 24.79 15.19
CA VAL A 192 -7.07 24.56 16.61
C VAL A 192 -6.21 25.70 17.18
N LEU A 193 -5.36 26.33 16.35
CA LEU A 193 -4.50 27.45 16.75
C LEU A 193 -5.18 28.82 16.65
N PHE A 194 -5.94 29.05 15.57
CA PHE A 194 -6.40 30.38 15.16
C PHE A 194 -7.91 30.50 14.97
N GLY A 195 -8.62 29.37 14.93
CA GLY A 195 -10.06 29.34 14.65
C GLY A 195 -10.88 29.92 15.79
N LYS A 196 -11.96 30.65 15.45
CA LYS A 196 -13.03 30.97 16.39
C LYS A 196 -14.05 29.83 16.39
N ALA A 197 -13.91 28.87 17.31
CA ALA A 197 -14.98 27.96 17.76
C ALA A 197 -15.92 27.34 16.67
N SER A 198 -15.40 26.99 15.48
CA SER A 198 -16.18 26.39 14.39
C SER A 198 -15.45 25.17 13.82
N GLY A 199 -15.94 23.97 14.15
CA GLY A 199 -15.46 22.69 13.62
C GLY A 199 -15.63 21.56 14.64
N HIS A 200 -15.97 20.35 14.16
CA HIS A 200 -15.84 19.14 14.95
C HIS A 200 -14.36 18.72 14.88
N SER A 201 -13.71 18.30 15.96
CA SER A 201 -12.25 18.11 15.93
C SER A 201 -11.77 16.96 15.02
N PHE A 202 -12.66 16.28 14.26
CA PHE A 202 -12.33 15.25 13.27
C PHE A 202 -11.41 15.77 12.17
N GLU A 203 -11.67 16.98 11.65
CA GLU A 203 -10.85 17.53 10.57
C GLU A 203 -9.40 17.80 11.03
N ALA A 204 -9.18 18.01 12.32
CA ALA A 204 -7.83 18.21 12.89
C ALA A 204 -6.99 16.92 12.88
N ASP A 205 -7.62 15.75 13.05
CA ASP A 205 -6.95 14.45 12.86
C ASP A 205 -6.60 14.25 11.38
N ILE A 206 -7.47 14.67 10.45
CA ILE A 206 -7.21 14.63 9.00
C ILE A 206 -6.02 15.53 8.63
N TRP A 207 -5.92 16.73 9.19
CA TRP A 207 -4.74 17.58 9.02
C TRP A 207 -3.47 16.89 9.51
N SER A 208 -3.53 16.31 10.72
CA SER A 208 -2.40 15.58 11.31
C SER A 208 -1.96 14.41 10.43
N LEU A 209 -2.91 13.72 9.79
CA LEU A 209 -2.62 12.69 8.79
C LEU A 209 -1.87 13.27 7.58
N GLY A 210 -2.24 14.44 7.07
CA GLY A 210 -1.51 15.12 5.99
C GLY A 210 -0.06 15.42 6.36
N VAL A 211 0.15 15.91 7.58
CA VAL A 211 1.49 16.15 8.14
C VAL A 211 2.29 14.84 8.22
N ILE A 212 1.67 13.74 8.66
CA ILE A 212 2.27 12.41 8.71
C ILE A 212 2.67 11.93 7.31
N ILE A 213 1.78 12.01 6.32
CA ILE A 213 2.04 11.58 4.94
C ILE A 213 3.24 12.33 4.37
N TYR A 214 3.23 13.67 4.49
CA TYR A 214 4.33 14.52 4.06
C TYR A 214 5.64 14.12 4.75
N THR A 215 5.61 13.97 6.08
CA THR A 215 6.81 13.68 6.87
C THR A 215 7.41 12.31 6.51
N LEU A 216 6.58 11.30 6.25
CA LEU A 216 7.06 9.97 5.83
C LEU A 216 7.73 10.00 4.45
N LEU A 217 7.22 10.82 3.52
CA LEU A 217 7.71 10.91 2.14
C LEU A 217 8.91 11.83 1.97
N VAL A 218 8.91 12.95 2.68
CA VAL A 218 9.93 14.01 2.59
C VAL A 218 11.03 13.82 3.64
N GLY A 219 10.71 13.18 4.76
CA GLY A 219 11.62 12.90 5.87
C GLY A 219 11.63 13.96 6.98
N VAL A 220 11.04 15.13 6.73
CA VAL A 220 10.88 16.23 7.70
C VAL A 220 9.45 16.76 7.69
N PRO A 221 8.94 17.30 8.80
CA PRO A 221 7.60 17.90 8.81
C PRO A 221 7.50 19.15 7.91
N PRO A 222 6.33 19.40 7.30
CA PRO A 222 6.13 20.48 6.32
C PRO A 222 6.36 21.88 6.91
N PHE A 223 6.02 22.07 8.19
CA PHE A 223 6.08 23.36 8.88
C PHE A 223 7.25 23.47 9.87
N GLN A 224 8.21 22.53 9.83
CA GLN A 224 9.29 22.46 10.82
C GLN A 224 10.13 23.75 10.83
N LYS A 225 10.22 24.39 12.00
CA LYS A 225 11.11 25.52 12.30
C LYS A 225 11.82 25.31 13.64
N LYS A 226 12.72 26.22 13.99
CA LYS A 226 13.43 26.21 15.29
C LYS A 226 12.51 26.62 16.43
N ASN A 227 11.70 27.66 16.23
CA ASN A 227 10.80 28.20 17.25
C ASN A 227 9.36 27.81 16.96
N VAL A 228 8.60 27.53 18.02
CA VAL A 228 7.17 27.17 17.93
C VAL A 228 6.34 28.29 17.30
N GLU A 229 6.64 29.55 17.62
CA GLU A 229 5.96 30.71 17.02
C GLU A 229 6.13 30.76 15.50
N ASP A 230 7.31 30.39 15.00
CA ASP A 230 7.56 30.36 13.56
C ASP A 230 6.84 29.19 12.90
N ILE A 231 6.75 28.02 13.57
CA ILE A 231 5.91 26.89 13.11
C ILE A 231 4.46 27.38 12.94
N TYR A 232 3.92 28.06 13.95
CA TYR A 232 2.55 28.60 13.92
C TYR A 232 2.36 29.62 12.79
N LYS A 233 3.34 30.48 12.51
CA LYS A 233 3.30 31.38 11.34
C LYS A 233 3.25 30.61 10.03
N MET A 234 4.06 29.56 9.86
CA MET A 234 4.06 28.74 8.64
C MET A 234 2.71 28.03 8.45
N ILE A 235 2.14 27.47 9.52
CA ILE A 235 0.81 26.83 9.51
C ILE A 235 -0.27 27.84 9.11
N LYS A 236 -0.26 29.04 9.70
CA LYS A 236 -1.24 30.10 9.39
C LYS A 236 -1.20 30.53 7.92
N LEU A 237 0.01 30.63 7.35
CA LEU A 237 0.23 30.99 5.96
C LEU A 237 0.07 29.82 4.99
N ASN A 238 -0.18 28.60 5.50
CA ASN A 238 -0.09 27.34 4.77
C ASN A 238 1.16 27.21 3.90
N ASN A 239 2.29 27.72 4.40
CA ASN A 239 3.50 27.84 3.62
C ASN A 239 4.40 26.62 3.89
N TYR A 240 4.34 25.66 2.99
CA TYR A 240 5.28 24.54 2.91
C TYR A 240 5.61 24.28 1.44
N ILE A 241 6.75 23.67 1.17
CA ILE A 241 7.22 23.42 -0.20
C ILE A 241 7.61 21.96 -0.35
N PHE A 242 7.28 21.36 -1.48
CA PHE A 242 7.88 20.09 -1.88
C PHE A 242 9.30 20.36 -2.40
N PRO A 243 10.34 19.66 -1.92
CA PRO A 243 11.71 19.89 -2.41
C PRO A 243 11.81 19.65 -3.93
N GLU A 244 12.53 20.51 -4.66
CA GLU A 244 12.66 20.44 -6.13
C GLU A 244 13.20 19.10 -6.64
N ASN A 245 14.04 18.43 -5.84
CA ASN A 245 14.63 17.13 -6.15
C ASN A 245 13.88 15.94 -5.51
N CYS A 246 12.59 16.07 -5.19
CA CYS A 246 11.83 14.97 -4.60
C CYS A 246 11.18 14.09 -5.69
N ASP A 247 11.49 12.78 -5.66
CA ASP A 247 10.84 11.75 -6.49
C ASP A 247 9.42 11.43 -6.02
N LEU A 248 8.59 12.45 -5.81
CA LEU A 248 7.18 12.27 -5.45
C LEU A 248 6.31 12.29 -6.70
N SER A 249 5.35 11.37 -6.74
CA SER A 249 4.34 11.34 -7.77
C SER A 249 3.38 12.52 -7.66
N SER A 250 2.78 12.89 -8.79
CA SER A 250 1.70 13.88 -8.82
C SER A 250 0.54 13.46 -7.91
N GLU A 251 0.24 12.16 -7.78
CA GLU A 251 -0.81 11.68 -6.89
C GLU A 251 -0.48 11.84 -5.40
N ALA A 252 0.79 11.71 -5.01
CA ALA A 252 1.19 11.95 -3.62
C ALA A 252 1.09 13.43 -3.25
N ILE A 253 1.57 14.30 -4.15
CA ILE A 253 1.49 15.76 -4.01
C ILE A 253 0.02 16.20 -3.94
N ASP A 254 -0.80 15.68 -4.84
CA ASP A 254 -2.24 15.97 -4.91
C ASP A 254 -2.95 15.59 -3.59
N LEU A 255 -2.73 14.37 -3.07
CA LEU A 255 -3.33 13.94 -1.80
C LEU A 255 -2.93 14.85 -0.64
N ILE A 256 -1.64 15.14 -0.49
CA ILE A 256 -1.14 15.99 0.60
C ILE A 256 -1.73 17.40 0.49
N THR A 257 -1.80 17.94 -0.73
CA THR A 257 -2.32 19.30 -0.98
C THR A 257 -3.79 19.40 -0.63
N GLN A 258 -4.60 18.38 -0.97
CA GLN A 258 -6.02 18.33 -0.61
C GLN A 258 -6.22 18.22 0.91
N ILE A 259 -5.41 17.40 1.61
CA ILE A 259 -5.53 17.23 3.06
C ILE A 259 -5.05 18.47 3.83
N LEU A 260 -3.92 19.08 3.45
CA LEU A 260 -3.35 20.26 4.08
C LEU A 260 -4.02 21.56 3.60
N ASN A 261 -5.36 21.55 3.56
CA ASN A 261 -6.16 22.74 3.32
C ASN A 261 -6.41 23.49 4.65
N THR A 262 -6.25 24.81 4.63
CA THR A 262 -6.48 25.66 5.82
C THR A 262 -7.94 25.73 6.21
N ASN A 263 -8.86 25.59 5.25
CA ASN A 263 -10.28 25.44 5.54
C ASN A 263 -10.56 23.96 5.88
N PRO A 264 -10.95 23.63 7.13
CA PRO A 264 -11.24 22.24 7.51
C PRO A 264 -12.35 21.61 6.67
N LEU A 265 -13.33 22.39 6.22
CA LEU A 265 -14.47 21.90 5.43
C LEU A 265 -14.09 21.53 3.98
N GLU A 266 -12.95 22.01 3.49
CA GLU A 266 -12.44 21.69 2.14
C GLU A 266 -11.50 20.48 2.16
N ARG A 267 -11.22 19.92 3.34
CA ARG A 267 -10.42 18.69 3.43
C ARG A 267 -11.25 17.50 2.98
N PRO A 268 -10.66 16.52 2.28
CA PRO A 268 -11.38 15.32 1.90
C PRO A 268 -11.76 14.51 3.14
N THR A 269 -12.95 13.92 3.14
CA THR A 269 -13.37 12.92 4.14
C THR A 269 -12.44 11.71 4.12
N LEU A 270 -12.42 10.91 5.19
CA LEU A 270 -11.64 9.67 5.25
C LEU A 270 -11.98 8.68 4.11
N GLU A 271 -13.24 8.57 3.71
CA GLU A 271 -13.68 7.73 2.58
C GLU A 271 -13.06 8.18 1.25
N HIS A 272 -13.09 9.49 0.97
CA HIS A 272 -12.46 10.09 -0.20
C HIS A 272 -10.94 9.90 -0.19
N ILE A 273 -10.29 10.03 0.97
CA ILE A 273 -8.85 9.76 1.13
C ILE A 273 -8.57 8.29 0.79
N LEU A 274 -9.36 7.34 1.30
CA LEU A 274 -9.19 5.91 1.05
C LEU A 274 -9.33 5.54 -0.44
N GLY A 275 -10.22 6.23 -1.15
CA GLY A 275 -10.43 6.10 -2.59
C GLY A 275 -9.38 6.81 -3.47
N HIS A 276 -8.54 7.67 -2.89
CA HIS A 276 -7.61 8.51 -3.64
C HIS A 276 -6.61 7.69 -4.47
N LYS A 277 -6.23 8.18 -5.66
CA LYS A 277 -5.33 7.49 -6.61
C LYS A 277 -3.99 7.08 -6.01
N PHE A 278 -3.48 7.87 -5.07
CA PHE A 278 -2.27 7.54 -4.31
C PHE A 278 -2.38 6.22 -3.56
N LEU A 279 -3.54 5.95 -2.92
CA LEU A 279 -3.81 4.74 -2.15
C LEU A 279 -4.40 3.60 -3.01
N SER A 280 -5.11 3.95 -4.09
CA SER A 280 -5.74 2.99 -4.99
C SER A 280 -4.86 2.56 -6.17
N ARG A 281 -3.58 2.96 -6.19
CA ARG A 281 -2.56 2.39 -7.11
C ARG A 281 -2.54 0.87 -6.95
N LYS A 282 -3.21 0.17 -7.87
CA LYS A 282 -3.19 -1.28 -7.96
C LYS A 282 -1.73 -1.73 -8.05
N GLU A 283 -1.35 -2.70 -7.22
CA GLU A 283 -0.06 -3.38 -7.35
C GLU A 283 0.14 -3.75 -8.83
N HIS A 284 1.25 -3.30 -9.43
CA HIS A 284 1.54 -3.57 -10.83
C HIS A 284 1.43 -5.08 -11.07
N PHE A 285 0.61 -5.54 -12.02
CA PHE A 285 0.31 -6.97 -12.15
C PHE A 285 1.57 -7.84 -12.31
N LEU A 286 2.61 -7.36 -13.02
CA LEU A 286 3.92 -8.03 -13.07
C LEU A 286 4.59 -8.19 -11.69
N MET A 287 4.43 -7.23 -10.78
CA MET A 287 4.94 -7.32 -9.40
C MET A 287 4.18 -8.39 -8.62
N ARG A 288 2.87 -8.49 -8.82
CA ARG A 288 2.05 -9.56 -8.22
C ARG A 288 2.47 -10.94 -8.72
N ILE A 289 2.71 -11.08 -10.03
CA ILE A 289 3.23 -12.33 -10.62
C ILE A 289 4.62 -12.65 -10.06
N TYR A 290 5.54 -11.69 -10.06
CA TYR A 290 6.89 -11.83 -9.49
C TYR A 290 6.83 -12.32 -8.03
N ARG A 291 5.97 -11.70 -7.21
CA ARG A 291 5.78 -12.08 -5.81
C ARG A 291 5.25 -13.51 -5.68
N ASN A 292 4.21 -13.87 -6.45
CA ASN A 292 3.61 -15.20 -6.40
C ASN A 292 4.62 -16.30 -6.76
N LEU A 293 5.50 -16.04 -7.73
CA LEU A 293 6.62 -16.94 -8.05
C LEU A 293 7.64 -17.03 -6.91
N MET A 294 8.01 -15.90 -6.29
CA MET A 294 8.99 -15.85 -5.19
C MET A 294 8.53 -16.61 -3.94
N ILE A 295 7.25 -16.54 -3.59
CA ILE A 295 6.68 -17.24 -2.42
C ILE A 295 6.14 -18.63 -2.74
N ASN A 296 6.37 -19.13 -3.97
CA ASN A 296 5.92 -20.43 -4.45
C ASN A 296 4.40 -20.67 -4.28
N LYS A 297 3.58 -19.64 -4.55
CA LYS A 297 2.11 -19.73 -4.52
C LYS A 297 1.53 -20.30 -5.83
N THR A 298 2.37 -20.52 -6.83
CA THR A 298 1.96 -20.94 -8.18
C THR A 298 1.62 -22.42 -8.23
N GLN A 299 0.47 -22.74 -8.82
CA GLN A 299 -0.01 -24.12 -9.02
C GLN A 299 0.05 -24.50 -10.51
N GLU A 300 0.63 -25.65 -10.80
CA GLU A 300 0.56 -26.25 -12.14
C GLU A 300 -0.90 -26.63 -12.45
N GLY A 301 -1.31 -26.43 -13.71
CA GLY A 301 -2.64 -26.82 -14.15
C GLY A 301 -2.98 -26.27 -15.53
N VAL A 302 -4.14 -26.70 -16.03
CA VAL A 302 -4.68 -26.26 -17.31
C VAL A 302 -4.91 -24.75 -17.27
N ILE A 303 -4.45 -24.07 -18.32
CA ILE A 303 -4.71 -22.64 -18.53
C ILE A 303 -6.07 -22.52 -19.22
N ASP A 304 -7.01 -21.88 -18.53
CA ASP A 304 -8.39 -21.61 -18.94
C ASP A 304 -8.54 -20.28 -19.69
N THR A 305 -7.43 -19.66 -20.07
CA THR A 305 -7.37 -18.40 -20.79
C THR A 305 -6.65 -18.58 -22.12
N ASP A 306 -6.83 -17.63 -23.02
CA ASP A 306 -6.04 -17.61 -24.25
C ASP A 306 -4.56 -17.32 -23.93
N TYR A 307 -3.65 -17.72 -24.81
CA TYR A 307 -2.22 -17.44 -24.68
C TYR A 307 -1.49 -17.66 -26.01
N VAL A 308 -0.27 -17.12 -26.11
CA VAL A 308 0.58 -17.28 -27.29
C VAL A 308 1.01 -18.74 -27.45
N LEU A 309 0.51 -19.40 -28.50
CA LEU A 309 0.82 -20.77 -28.88
C LEU A 309 2.03 -20.85 -29.82
N PHE A 310 2.26 -19.83 -30.63
CA PHE A 310 3.40 -19.76 -31.53
C PHE A 310 3.76 -18.31 -31.75
N SER A 311 5.05 -18.01 -31.86
CA SER A 311 5.52 -16.70 -32.27
C SER A 311 6.79 -16.80 -33.10
N ILE A 312 6.96 -15.88 -34.05
CA ILE A 312 8.18 -15.76 -34.84
C ILE A 312 8.38 -14.31 -35.31
N PRO A 313 9.60 -13.78 -35.26
CA PRO A 313 9.92 -12.52 -35.91
C PRO A 313 9.72 -12.62 -37.43
N VAL A 314 8.95 -11.70 -38.02
CA VAL A 314 8.71 -11.63 -39.46
C VAL A 314 9.33 -10.33 -39.98
N THR A 315 10.62 -10.39 -40.33
CA THR A 315 11.42 -9.20 -40.72
C THR A 315 10.80 -8.41 -41.87
N LYS A 316 10.24 -9.12 -42.87
CA LYS A 316 9.56 -8.50 -44.03
C LYS A 316 8.36 -7.63 -43.61
N LEU A 317 7.71 -7.97 -42.50
CA LEU A 317 6.53 -7.28 -41.98
C LEU A 317 6.86 -6.35 -40.81
N ARG A 318 8.15 -6.21 -40.47
CA ARG A 318 8.64 -5.41 -39.32
C ARG A 318 7.82 -5.68 -38.05
N GLY A 319 7.62 -6.95 -37.73
CA GLY A 319 6.79 -7.35 -36.60
C GLY A 319 7.04 -8.77 -36.15
N ILE A 320 6.26 -9.21 -35.18
CA ILE A 320 6.22 -10.57 -34.66
C ILE A 320 4.88 -11.17 -35.08
N GLY A 321 4.94 -12.20 -35.93
CA GLY A 321 3.78 -13.02 -36.24
C GLY A 321 3.52 -13.99 -35.10
N TYR A 322 2.26 -14.21 -34.75
CA TYR A 322 1.89 -15.09 -33.65
C TYR A 322 0.57 -15.81 -33.90
N VAL A 323 0.40 -16.92 -33.19
CA VAL A 323 -0.84 -17.69 -33.13
C VAL A 323 -1.23 -17.84 -31.66
N LEU A 324 -2.47 -17.54 -31.32
CA LEU A 324 -3.01 -17.75 -29.99
C LEU A 324 -3.71 -19.11 -29.88
N LYS A 325 -3.86 -19.60 -28.66
CA LYS A 325 -4.47 -20.90 -28.40
C LYS A 325 -5.96 -20.95 -28.78
N SER A 326 -6.64 -19.81 -28.82
CA SER A 326 -8.00 -19.64 -29.33
C SER A 326 -8.15 -19.79 -30.86
N GLY A 327 -7.04 -19.86 -31.62
CA GLY A 327 -7.09 -19.87 -33.09
C GLY A 327 -7.05 -18.49 -33.75
N VAL A 328 -6.73 -17.45 -32.96
CA VAL A 328 -6.37 -16.12 -33.49
C VAL A 328 -4.99 -16.18 -34.12
N TYR A 329 -4.87 -15.59 -35.31
CA TYR A 329 -3.57 -15.35 -35.96
C TYR A 329 -3.34 -13.86 -35.97
N GLY A 330 -2.15 -13.40 -35.64
CA GLY A 330 -1.89 -11.97 -35.62
C GLY A 330 -0.46 -11.58 -35.97
N ILE A 331 -0.29 -10.29 -36.23
CA ILE A 331 1.00 -9.64 -36.35
C ILE A 331 1.04 -8.45 -35.41
N TYR A 332 2.02 -8.45 -34.53
CA TYR A 332 2.35 -7.31 -33.69
C TYR A 332 3.50 -6.53 -34.34
N PHE A 333 3.21 -5.33 -34.82
CA PHE A 333 4.17 -4.50 -35.55
C PHE A 333 5.12 -3.76 -34.60
N SER A 334 6.29 -3.38 -35.11
CA SER A 334 7.32 -2.68 -34.34
C SER A 334 6.87 -1.30 -33.81
N ASP A 335 5.85 -0.71 -34.41
CA ASP A 335 5.23 0.55 -33.99
C ASP A 335 4.06 0.37 -33.01
N HIS A 336 3.96 -0.82 -32.39
CA HIS A 336 2.96 -1.19 -31.38
C HIS A 336 1.53 -1.38 -31.91
N ARG A 337 1.33 -1.36 -33.22
CA ARG A 337 0.06 -1.78 -33.82
C ARG A 337 -0.08 -3.30 -33.77
N ASN A 338 -1.31 -3.79 -33.70
CA ASN A 338 -1.58 -5.22 -33.69
C ASN A 338 -2.76 -5.54 -34.60
N LEU A 339 -2.56 -6.42 -35.58
CA LEU A 339 -3.61 -6.89 -36.49
C LEU A 339 -3.86 -8.38 -36.23
N MET A 340 -5.11 -8.75 -36.02
CA MET A 340 -5.52 -10.10 -35.64
C MET A 340 -6.66 -10.59 -36.51
N LEU A 341 -6.58 -11.80 -37.03
CA LEU A 341 -7.68 -12.53 -37.65
C LEU A 341 -8.37 -13.40 -36.60
N LYS A 342 -9.68 -13.20 -36.39
CA LYS A 342 -10.46 -13.96 -35.42
C LYS A 342 -10.55 -15.45 -35.80
N PRO A 343 -10.85 -16.35 -34.84
CA PRO A 343 -10.93 -17.79 -35.11
C PRO A 343 -11.94 -18.15 -36.19
N ASN A 344 -13.04 -17.39 -36.29
CA ASN A 344 -14.08 -17.55 -37.32
C ASN A 344 -13.62 -17.22 -38.75
N LYS A 345 -12.43 -16.63 -38.92
CA LYS A 345 -11.85 -16.19 -40.20
C LYS A 345 -12.69 -15.17 -40.99
N LYS A 346 -13.71 -14.56 -40.38
CA LYS A 346 -14.64 -13.63 -41.04
C LYS A 346 -14.33 -12.16 -40.76
N SER A 347 -13.66 -11.88 -39.65
CA SER A 347 -13.29 -10.51 -39.28
C SER A 347 -11.89 -10.42 -38.70
N VAL A 348 -11.31 -9.24 -38.86
CA VAL A 348 -10.03 -8.85 -38.28
C VAL A 348 -10.24 -7.78 -37.23
N ILE A 349 -9.42 -7.81 -36.18
CA ILE A 349 -9.30 -6.76 -35.19
C ILE A 349 -8.00 -6.02 -35.43
N TYR A 350 -8.07 -4.70 -35.58
CA TYR A 350 -6.93 -3.82 -35.67
C TYR A 350 -6.85 -2.98 -34.39
N LEU A 351 -5.72 -3.08 -33.70
CA LEU A 351 -5.41 -2.29 -32.52
C LEU A 351 -4.33 -1.26 -32.86
N SER A 352 -4.60 -0.02 -32.49
CA SER A 352 -3.67 1.10 -32.57
C SER A 352 -3.59 1.80 -31.22
N SER A 353 -2.62 2.70 -31.05
CA SER A 353 -2.54 3.54 -29.85
C SER A 353 -2.04 4.94 -30.17
N ALA A 354 -2.57 5.94 -29.49
CA ALA A 354 -2.12 7.33 -29.58
C ALA A 354 -1.83 7.90 -28.18
N MET A 355 -1.09 9.00 -28.12
CA MET A 355 -0.89 9.75 -26.87
C MET A 355 -1.92 10.87 -26.80
N GLU A 356 -2.82 10.80 -25.82
CA GLU A 356 -3.83 11.83 -25.55
C GLU A 356 -3.66 12.32 -24.10
N SER A 357 -3.50 13.63 -23.90
CA SER A 357 -3.34 14.24 -22.56
C SER A 357 -2.26 13.56 -21.70
N GLY A 358 -1.13 13.18 -22.31
CA GLY A 358 -0.01 12.51 -21.63
C GLY A 358 -0.26 11.03 -21.31
N LYS A 359 -1.39 10.44 -21.73
CA LYS A 359 -1.71 9.03 -21.54
C LYS A 359 -1.77 8.31 -22.89
N ARG A 360 -1.31 7.06 -22.92
CA ARG A 360 -1.48 6.20 -24.09
C ARG A 360 -2.91 5.66 -24.09
N VAL A 361 -3.67 6.00 -25.13
CA VAL A 361 -5.02 5.50 -25.40
C VAL A 361 -4.94 4.46 -26.51
N PHE A 362 -5.66 3.35 -26.35
CA PHE A 362 -5.71 2.26 -27.34
C PHE A 362 -7.06 2.28 -28.05
N TYR A 363 -7.04 2.15 -29.37
CA TYR A 363 -8.25 2.04 -30.19
C TYR A 363 -8.36 0.63 -30.73
N LYS A 364 -9.58 0.12 -30.78
CA LYS A 364 -9.91 -1.19 -31.30
C LYS A 364 -10.95 -1.02 -32.41
N GLU A 365 -10.59 -1.47 -33.59
CA GLU A 365 -11.48 -1.53 -34.75
C GLU A 365 -11.68 -2.98 -35.17
N GLU A 366 -12.90 -3.34 -35.53
CA GLU A 366 -13.22 -4.66 -36.11
C GLU A 366 -13.75 -4.47 -37.53
N HIS A 367 -13.12 -5.17 -38.48
CA HIS A 367 -13.43 -5.06 -39.91
C HIS A 367 -13.74 -6.46 -40.47
N LEU A 368 -14.76 -6.56 -41.33
CA LEU A 368 -15.01 -7.81 -42.06
C LEU A 368 -13.90 -8.04 -43.10
N VAL A 369 -13.50 -9.29 -43.30
CA VAL A 369 -12.46 -9.67 -44.27
C VAL A 369 -12.81 -9.23 -45.70
N GLU A 370 -14.10 -9.19 -46.03
CA GLU A 370 -14.60 -8.73 -47.34
C GLU A 370 -14.59 -7.21 -47.49
N LYS A 371 -14.42 -6.46 -46.40
CA LYS A 371 -14.52 -4.99 -46.34
C LYS A 371 -13.35 -4.38 -45.56
N ILE A 372 -12.14 -4.80 -45.89
CA ILE A 372 -10.91 -4.29 -45.27
C ILE A 372 -10.63 -2.86 -45.77
N PRO A 373 -10.47 -1.87 -44.88
CA PRO A 373 -10.07 -0.52 -45.26
C PRO A 373 -8.72 -0.50 -45.99
N GLY A 374 -8.57 0.40 -46.97
CA GLY A 374 -7.33 0.55 -47.73
C GLY A 374 -6.09 0.81 -46.85
N GLU A 375 -6.26 1.52 -45.73
CA GLU A 375 -5.20 1.85 -44.78
C GLU A 375 -4.55 0.64 -44.10
N ILE A 376 -5.30 -0.46 -43.91
CA ILE A 376 -4.80 -1.68 -43.26
C ILE A 376 -4.66 -2.85 -44.24
N LEU A 377 -4.92 -2.64 -45.52
CA LEU A 377 -4.92 -3.68 -46.55
C LEU A 377 -3.54 -4.36 -46.70
N GLU A 378 -2.46 -3.59 -46.69
CA GLU A 378 -1.10 -4.15 -46.78
C GLU A 378 -0.73 -4.96 -45.53
N SER A 379 -1.10 -4.47 -44.34
CA SER A 379 -0.95 -5.22 -43.10
C SER A 379 -1.72 -6.55 -43.13
N TYR A 380 -2.92 -6.54 -43.71
CA TYR A 380 -3.74 -7.74 -43.87
C TYR A 380 -3.15 -8.73 -44.89
N LYS A 381 -2.59 -8.25 -46.01
CA LYS A 381 -1.83 -9.09 -46.94
C LYS A 381 -0.61 -9.72 -46.26
N GLY A 382 0.07 -8.97 -45.40
CA GLY A 382 1.14 -9.48 -44.55
C GLY A 382 0.68 -10.61 -43.63
N LEU A 383 -0.47 -10.44 -42.98
CA LEU A 383 -1.08 -11.48 -42.14
C LEU A 383 -1.43 -12.74 -42.94
N GLN A 384 -2.01 -12.57 -44.12
CA GLN A 384 -2.30 -13.67 -45.05
C GLN A 384 -1.03 -14.41 -45.50
N TYR A 385 0.08 -13.70 -45.72
CA TYR A 385 1.37 -14.32 -46.01
C TYR A 385 1.90 -15.12 -44.81
N PHE A 386 1.82 -14.54 -43.60
CA PHE A 386 2.21 -15.22 -42.37
C PHE A 386 1.42 -16.53 -42.18
N ILE A 387 0.08 -16.48 -42.29
CA ILE A 387 -0.79 -17.65 -42.15
C ILE A 387 -0.38 -18.73 -43.16
N ARG A 388 -0.27 -18.40 -44.45
CA ARG A 388 0.10 -19.37 -45.49
C ARG A 388 1.48 -20.00 -45.30
N THR A 389 2.39 -19.31 -44.61
CA THR A 389 3.78 -19.76 -44.46
C THR A 389 3.99 -20.58 -43.18
N PHE A 390 3.28 -20.26 -42.10
CA PHE A 390 3.56 -20.77 -40.76
C PHE A 390 2.41 -21.54 -40.13
N ASP A 391 1.24 -21.64 -40.78
CA ASP A 391 0.15 -22.47 -40.30
C ASP A 391 0.48 -23.96 -40.50
N ASN A 392 0.84 -24.62 -39.40
CA ASN A 392 1.34 -26.01 -39.40
C ASN A 392 0.38 -26.98 -38.69
N GLY A 393 -0.95 -26.74 -38.80
CA GLY A 393 -1.95 -27.63 -38.21
C GLY A 393 -2.04 -27.53 -36.68
N PHE A 394 -2.00 -26.31 -36.15
CA PHE A 394 -2.07 -26.06 -34.71
C PHE A 394 -3.37 -26.59 -34.09
N SER A 395 -3.27 -27.13 -32.87
CA SER A 395 -4.43 -27.51 -32.06
C SER A 395 -4.91 -26.32 -31.22
N PHE A 396 -6.18 -25.97 -31.33
CA PHE A 396 -6.79 -24.84 -30.62
C PHE A 396 -7.63 -25.28 -29.42
N LEU A 397 -7.85 -24.36 -28.48
CA LEU A 397 -8.79 -24.52 -27.38
C LEU A 397 -10.01 -23.64 -27.61
N ASP A 398 -11.16 -24.10 -27.12
CA ASP A 398 -12.38 -23.30 -27.04
C ASP A 398 -12.29 -22.37 -25.83
N VAL A 399 -11.58 -21.26 -26.00
CA VAL A 399 -11.40 -20.20 -24.99
C VAL A 399 -11.69 -18.84 -25.62
N GLU A 400 -12.14 -17.89 -24.80
CA GLU A 400 -12.45 -16.55 -25.26
C GLU A 400 -11.19 -15.88 -25.88
N PRO A 401 -11.24 -15.46 -27.16
CA PRO A 401 -10.07 -14.87 -27.81
C PRO A 401 -9.61 -13.59 -27.12
N CYS A 402 -8.32 -13.55 -26.77
CA CYS A 402 -7.70 -12.37 -26.17
C CYS A 402 -6.79 -11.66 -27.18
N PHE A 403 -6.00 -10.69 -26.72
CA PHE A 403 -5.02 -10.00 -27.54
C PHE A 403 -3.77 -9.61 -26.75
N ILE A 404 -2.66 -9.48 -27.49
CA ILE A 404 -1.38 -9.04 -26.95
C ILE A 404 -1.38 -7.52 -26.83
N VAL A 405 -1.12 -7.02 -25.62
CA VAL A 405 -0.97 -5.59 -25.32
C VAL A 405 0.47 -5.15 -25.54
N LYS A 406 1.43 -5.99 -25.14
CA LYS A 406 2.85 -5.66 -25.21
C LYS A 406 3.70 -6.89 -25.43
N ILE A 407 4.72 -6.75 -26.28
CA ILE A 407 5.80 -7.72 -26.41
C ILE A 407 7.08 -7.04 -25.94
N ARG A 408 7.84 -7.71 -25.08
CA ARG A 408 9.21 -7.32 -24.73
C ARG A 408 10.16 -8.38 -25.26
N LYS A 409 11.19 -7.94 -25.98
CA LYS A 409 12.36 -8.77 -26.24
C LYS A 409 13.12 -8.96 -24.92
N ILE A 410 13.48 -10.19 -24.63
CA ILE A 410 14.27 -10.59 -23.46
C ILE A 410 15.49 -11.38 -23.96
N ASP A 411 16.54 -11.50 -23.15
CA ASP A 411 17.83 -12.07 -23.59
C ASP A 411 17.70 -13.49 -24.19
N CYS A 412 16.72 -14.26 -23.72
CA CYS A 412 16.48 -15.63 -24.14
C CYS A 412 15.15 -15.83 -24.90
N GLY A 413 14.56 -14.78 -25.49
CA GLY A 413 13.34 -14.88 -26.30
C GLY A 413 12.40 -13.68 -26.18
N PHE A 414 11.11 -13.93 -25.95
CA PHE A 414 10.09 -12.91 -25.84
C PHE A 414 9.23 -13.07 -24.58
N LEU A 415 8.85 -11.94 -23.98
CA LEU A 415 7.83 -11.86 -22.96
C LEU A 415 6.59 -11.19 -23.55
N PHE A 416 5.50 -11.95 -23.63
CA PHE A 416 4.21 -11.47 -24.08
C PHE A 416 3.34 -11.11 -22.87
N VAL A 417 2.70 -9.94 -22.97
CA VAL A 417 1.72 -9.46 -22.01
C VAL A 417 0.36 -9.38 -22.70
N MET A 418 -0.56 -10.18 -22.22
CA MET A 418 -1.93 -10.28 -22.73
C MET A 418 -2.85 -9.28 -22.01
N ALA A 419 -3.99 -8.95 -22.62
CA ALA A 419 -4.96 -7.98 -22.07
C ALA A 419 -5.66 -8.46 -20.79
N ASP A 420 -5.80 -9.78 -20.63
CA ASP A 420 -6.38 -10.45 -19.46
C ASP A 420 -5.36 -10.63 -18.30
N SER A 421 -4.19 -9.99 -18.39
CA SER A 421 -3.07 -10.16 -17.44
C SER A 421 -2.41 -11.54 -17.44
N THR A 422 -2.64 -12.36 -18.48
CA THR A 422 -1.83 -13.55 -18.76
C THR A 422 -0.45 -13.11 -19.29
N ILE A 423 0.62 -13.76 -18.85
CA ILE A 423 1.96 -13.56 -19.41
C ILE A 423 2.51 -14.86 -19.99
N VAL A 424 3.23 -14.74 -21.11
CA VAL A 424 3.89 -15.87 -21.77
C VAL A 424 5.36 -15.56 -21.93
N PHE A 425 6.21 -16.39 -21.35
CA PHE A 425 7.63 -16.46 -21.68
C PHE A 425 7.78 -17.44 -22.83
N ASP A 426 8.26 -16.96 -23.97
CA ASP A 426 8.53 -17.78 -25.14
C ASP A 426 10.04 -17.77 -25.38
N PHE A 427 10.71 -18.86 -25.01
CA PHE A 427 12.16 -18.95 -25.03
C PHE A 427 12.67 -19.56 -26.34
N VAL A 428 13.84 -19.09 -26.77
CA VAL A 428 14.49 -19.56 -28.02
C VAL A 428 14.91 -21.03 -27.97
N ASP A 429 15.07 -21.60 -26.76
CA ASP A 429 15.39 -23.01 -26.52
C ASP A 429 14.15 -23.93 -26.61
N GLY A 430 13.01 -23.39 -27.05
CA GLY A 430 11.76 -24.12 -27.22
C GLY A 430 10.92 -24.23 -25.95
N TRP A 431 11.40 -23.71 -24.83
CA TRP A 431 10.60 -23.63 -23.61
C TRP A 431 9.56 -22.52 -23.69
N ARG A 432 8.36 -22.80 -23.18
CA ARG A 432 7.29 -21.82 -23.00
C ARG A 432 6.70 -21.91 -21.62
N VAL A 433 6.52 -20.77 -20.96
CA VAL A 433 5.88 -20.68 -19.65
C VAL A 433 4.70 -19.73 -19.76
N VAL A 434 3.51 -20.24 -19.47
CA VAL A 434 2.27 -19.47 -19.44
C VAL A 434 1.87 -19.28 -17.99
N LEU A 435 1.74 -18.02 -17.55
CA LEU A 435 1.26 -17.67 -16.22
C LEU A 435 -0.04 -16.88 -16.34
N SER A 436 -1.13 -17.45 -15.83
CA SER A 436 -2.45 -16.80 -15.77
C SER A 436 -2.85 -16.48 -14.33
N ARG A 437 -4.01 -15.82 -14.16
CA ARG A 437 -4.55 -15.45 -12.83
C ARG A 437 -3.51 -14.74 -11.94
N CYS A 438 -2.79 -13.77 -12.49
CA CYS A 438 -1.71 -13.07 -11.79
C CYS A 438 -0.58 -13.98 -11.26
N GLY A 439 -0.27 -15.08 -11.96
CA GLY A 439 0.83 -15.99 -11.61
C GLY A 439 0.46 -17.06 -10.58
N GLU A 440 -0.82 -17.22 -10.27
CA GLU A 440 -1.33 -18.29 -9.41
C GLU A 440 -1.45 -19.62 -10.17
N ARG A 441 -1.59 -19.58 -11.50
CA ARG A 441 -1.61 -20.75 -12.38
C ARG A 441 -0.44 -20.72 -13.34
N VAL A 442 0.17 -21.88 -13.57
CA VAL A 442 1.24 -22.06 -14.55
C VAL A 442 1.02 -23.29 -15.42
N SER A 443 1.34 -23.17 -16.70
CA SER A 443 1.61 -24.30 -17.58
C SER A 443 2.95 -24.08 -18.25
N CYS A 444 3.73 -25.13 -18.35
CA CYS A 444 5.03 -25.09 -18.97
C CYS A 444 5.10 -26.12 -20.10
N TYR A 445 5.73 -25.73 -21.20
CA TYR A 445 5.90 -26.56 -22.38
C TYR A 445 7.36 -26.52 -22.83
N ASN A 446 7.83 -27.59 -23.47
CA ASN A 446 9.12 -27.64 -24.16
C ASN A 446 8.93 -28.28 -25.55
N GLY A 447 10.03 -28.55 -26.26
CA GLY A 447 9.98 -29.18 -27.59
C GLY A 447 9.29 -30.55 -27.67
N LEU A 448 9.03 -31.21 -26.53
CA LEU A 448 8.35 -32.50 -26.43
C LEU A 448 6.88 -32.40 -25.98
N GLY A 449 6.39 -31.20 -25.63
CA GLY A 449 5.03 -30.99 -25.15
C GLY A 449 4.98 -30.42 -23.73
N LEU A 450 4.00 -30.85 -22.93
CA LEU A 450 3.80 -30.38 -21.55
C LEU A 450 4.99 -30.79 -20.66
N ALA A 451 5.49 -29.85 -19.85
CA ALA A 451 6.65 -30.03 -18.98
C ALA A 451 6.39 -29.48 -17.58
N SER A 452 7.14 -29.95 -16.58
CA SER A 452 7.06 -29.42 -15.21
C SER A 452 7.69 -28.03 -15.12
N PHE A 453 7.05 -27.12 -14.38
CA PHE A 453 7.58 -25.82 -13.98
C PHE A 453 8.55 -25.96 -12.80
N ASN A 454 9.74 -26.49 -13.10
CA ASN A 454 10.79 -26.73 -12.13
C ASN A 454 11.44 -25.44 -11.60
N GLN A 455 12.28 -25.59 -10.58
CA GLN A 455 12.93 -24.47 -9.91
C GLN A 455 13.85 -23.65 -10.84
N GLU A 456 14.50 -24.28 -11.82
CA GLU A 456 15.39 -23.60 -12.77
C GLU A 456 14.61 -22.64 -13.67
N ILE A 457 13.54 -23.14 -14.31
CA ILE A 457 12.67 -22.35 -15.19
C ILE A 457 11.97 -21.24 -14.38
N ARG A 458 11.53 -21.54 -13.16
CA ARG A 458 10.97 -20.54 -12.24
C ARG A 458 11.95 -19.42 -11.96
N MET A 459 13.19 -19.73 -11.59
CA MET A 459 14.22 -18.72 -11.32
C MET A 459 14.56 -17.90 -12.57
N LYS A 460 14.52 -18.51 -13.76
CA LYS A 460 14.67 -17.81 -15.04
C LYS A 460 13.55 -16.76 -15.22
N CYS A 461 12.27 -17.15 -15.04
CA CYS A 461 11.13 -16.22 -15.09
C CYS A 461 11.24 -15.08 -14.05
N ILE A 462 11.64 -15.39 -12.81
CA ILE A 462 11.80 -14.41 -11.74
C ILE A 462 12.86 -13.36 -12.09
N ARG A 463 14.01 -13.78 -12.63
CA ARG A 463 15.08 -12.85 -13.06
C ARG A 463 14.58 -11.90 -14.16
N ILE A 464 13.87 -12.42 -15.16
CA ILE A 464 13.32 -11.62 -16.26
C ILE A 464 12.29 -10.61 -15.74
N LEU A 465 11.39 -11.02 -14.84
CA LEU A 465 10.40 -10.12 -14.26
C LEU A 465 11.05 -9.04 -13.39
N LYS A 466 12.08 -9.38 -12.61
CA LYS A 466 12.85 -8.42 -11.82
C LYS A 466 13.44 -7.33 -12.71
N ASN A 467 14.06 -7.70 -13.82
CA ASN A 467 14.61 -6.76 -14.81
C ASN A 467 13.50 -5.90 -15.44
N CYS A 468 12.35 -6.51 -15.78
CA CYS A 468 11.22 -5.77 -16.35
C CYS A 468 10.61 -4.73 -15.39
N LEU A 469 10.72 -4.96 -14.08
CA LEU A 469 10.22 -4.09 -13.02
C LEU A 469 11.19 -2.97 -12.63
N GLY A 470 12.41 -2.92 -13.19
CA GLY A 470 13.42 -1.91 -12.84
C GLY A 470 13.87 -2.00 -11.37
N CYS A 471 13.80 -3.19 -10.77
CA CYS A 471 14.23 -3.43 -9.40
C CYS A 471 15.72 -3.81 -9.38
N GLU A 472 16.60 -2.85 -9.64
CA GLU A 472 18.03 -2.98 -9.33
C GLU A 472 18.34 -2.42 -7.93
#